data_AF-A0AAW9Q0F2-F1
#
_entry.id   AF-A0AAW9Q0F2-F1
#
_cell.length_a   1.000
_cell.length_b   1.000
_cell.length_c   1.000
_cell.angle_alpha   90.00
_cell.angle_beta   90.00
_cell.angle_gamma   90.00
#
_symmetry.space_group_name_H-M   'P 1'
#
loop_
_entity.id
_entity.type
_entity.pdbx_description
1 polymer ?
#
loop_
_entity_poly.entity_id
_entity_poly.type
_entity_poly.pdbx_seq_one_letter_code
_entity_poly.pdbx_strand_id
1 'polypeptide(L)'
;MSYLNVISFFGIFGLCAIAWLFSEDRRIVPWRVIAWGIGLQLILGFMVFQFEPTKAALEAFSNLLNVVFDAAEEGARFIFGRNSYMIAPLPRGANACAAPPIGLGQVAEGLCAVRITTIFALNTFPAVIFFSGLMALLENIGVIKVIVDFFGWIFERTMRLSGAEALSGSANIFVGIEAAIVVKPYLPKMTRSELCAILACCFGTAASSVLAIYVNALKATFPNILGHLVSASIMAIPACFVLSKILVPETEVPVTMGGLPKEPSRPRGSRDRDAVEERVEGSETGKSTTENSHEDSAENSHEPPLETVGSEVMQRVSPLDAAILGALDGVKMSVSIAAVLILIVGLVYLLNQFFAFLGTISFLNIGEIFKVVTLANILGFLFYPLTLLTGVAVDLGKLLQGIPDESWKASVIIGRRLLETAIPPYQELGRASLAGELSPRTVLIVSYALSGFAHLASVGIFVGGTIALIPSRRQDISELGWKALFVGTLATMMIASVAGVFDDGNPSIMGKKPQQVVPTSTPSPSLKPTVAPTSTPTSKPTSVSTTSPSAMPTPKSTSTGKPNASPNPVVSPSPKTLPSPKL
;
A
#
# COMPACT_ATOMS: atom_id res chain seq x y z
N MET A 1 13.52 -0.84 -28.90
CA MET A 1 13.74 0.00 -27.69
C MET A 1 13.74 1.46 -28.11
N SER A 2 13.03 2.32 -27.38
CA SER A 2 13.13 3.77 -27.53
C SER A 2 14.44 4.28 -26.92
N TYR A 3 14.84 5.51 -27.25
CA TYR A 3 15.96 6.19 -26.59
C TYR A 3 15.73 6.31 -25.07
N LEU A 4 14.47 6.41 -24.64
CA LEU A 4 14.10 6.45 -23.22
C LEU A 4 14.47 5.14 -22.49
N ASN A 5 14.32 3.97 -23.10
CA ASN A 5 14.76 2.69 -22.52
C ASN A 5 16.28 2.66 -22.31
N VAL A 6 17.03 3.27 -23.23
CA VAL A 6 18.50 3.38 -23.15
C VAL A 6 18.91 4.34 -22.03
N ILE A 7 18.20 5.47 -21.86
CA ILE A 7 18.37 6.37 -20.70
C ILE A 7 18.11 5.61 -19.40
N SER A 8 16.99 4.88 -19.29
CA SER A 8 16.69 4.04 -18.12
C SER A 8 17.79 3.01 -17.83
N PHE A 9 18.35 2.38 -18.87
CA PHE A 9 19.42 1.39 -18.72
C PHE A 9 20.70 2.02 -18.15
N PHE A 10 21.15 3.14 -18.71
CA PHE A 10 22.28 3.88 -18.15
C PHE A 10 21.97 4.51 -16.79
N GLY A 11 20.69 4.80 -16.51
CA GLY A 11 20.18 5.27 -15.22
C GLY A 11 20.53 4.35 -14.06
N ILE A 12 20.43 3.03 -14.24
CA ILE A 12 20.85 2.03 -13.25
C ILE A 12 22.32 2.24 -12.84
N PHE A 13 23.21 2.41 -13.82
CA PHE A 13 24.63 2.66 -13.58
C PHE A 13 24.90 4.07 -13.04
N GLY A 14 24.12 5.07 -13.46
CA GLY A 14 24.16 6.43 -12.90
C GLY A 14 23.82 6.47 -11.41
N LEU A 15 22.81 5.70 -10.98
CA LEU A 15 22.43 5.55 -9.57
C LEU A 15 23.52 4.82 -8.77
N CYS A 16 24.16 3.79 -9.33
CA CYS A 16 25.36 3.18 -8.73
C CYS A 16 26.52 4.18 -8.59
N ALA A 17 26.74 5.04 -9.59
CA ALA A 17 27.78 6.06 -9.55
C ALA A 17 27.49 7.15 -8.49
N ILE A 18 26.22 7.51 -8.30
CA ILE A 18 25.78 8.39 -7.22
C ILE A 18 26.04 7.74 -5.86
N ALA A 19 25.65 6.47 -5.66
CA ALA A 19 25.95 5.76 -4.42
C ALA A 19 27.46 5.66 -4.15
N TRP A 20 28.28 5.41 -5.18
CA TRP A 20 29.75 5.37 -5.06
C TRP A 20 30.34 6.74 -4.71
N LEU A 21 29.79 7.84 -5.25
CA LEU A 21 30.22 9.19 -4.89
C LEU A 21 30.03 9.48 -3.39
N PHE A 22 28.98 8.95 -2.76
CA PHE A 22 28.72 9.11 -1.33
C PHE A 22 29.24 7.95 -0.45
N SER A 23 30.00 7.01 -1.02
CA SER A 23 30.51 5.82 -0.31
C SER A 23 31.49 6.15 0.81
N GLU A 24 31.42 5.39 1.92
CA GLU A 24 32.35 5.46 3.06
C GLU A 24 33.79 5.10 2.64
N ASP A 25 33.99 4.09 1.79
CA ASP A 25 35.30 3.78 1.18
C ASP A 25 35.16 3.46 -0.32
N ARG A 26 35.42 4.48 -1.14
CA ARG A 26 35.38 4.40 -2.61
C ARG A 26 36.37 3.41 -3.23
N ARG A 27 37.33 2.87 -2.46
CA ARG A 27 38.30 1.86 -2.93
C ARG A 27 37.71 0.45 -2.94
N ILE A 28 36.75 0.17 -2.07
CA ILE A 28 36.11 -1.15 -1.95
C ILE A 28 34.83 -1.16 -2.78
N VAL A 29 34.93 -1.68 -4.01
CA VAL A 29 33.79 -1.80 -4.93
C VAL A 29 33.32 -3.26 -4.98
N PRO A 30 32.07 -3.58 -4.56
CA PRO A 30 31.59 -4.96 -4.45
C PRO A 30 31.12 -5.50 -5.81
N TRP A 31 32.03 -5.60 -6.79
CA TRP A 31 31.73 -5.94 -8.19
C TRP A 31 30.82 -7.16 -8.38
N ARG A 32 30.95 -8.20 -7.55
CA ARG A 32 30.08 -9.38 -7.57
C ARG A 32 28.63 -9.03 -7.19
N VAL A 33 28.44 -8.24 -6.15
CA VAL A 33 27.12 -7.76 -5.68
C VAL A 33 26.49 -6.90 -6.76
N ILE A 34 27.26 -5.98 -7.36
CA ILE A 34 26.81 -5.11 -8.46
C ILE A 34 26.35 -5.94 -9.67
N ALA A 35 27.20 -6.85 -10.16
CA ALA A 35 26.90 -7.67 -11.33
C ALA A 35 25.69 -8.58 -11.12
N TRP A 36 25.62 -9.31 -10.00
CA TRP A 36 24.48 -10.19 -9.71
C TRP A 36 23.22 -9.44 -9.32
N GLY A 37 23.31 -8.35 -8.55
CA GLY A 37 22.14 -7.58 -8.14
C GLY A 37 21.49 -6.81 -9.29
N ILE A 38 22.28 -6.22 -10.20
CA ILE A 38 21.75 -5.64 -11.45
C ILE A 38 21.25 -6.76 -12.37
N GLY A 39 21.99 -7.87 -12.49
CA GLY A 39 21.58 -9.02 -13.30
C GLY A 39 20.24 -9.62 -12.87
N LEU A 40 20.04 -9.84 -11.57
CA LEU A 40 18.79 -10.32 -10.99
C LEU A 40 17.63 -9.34 -11.24
N GLN A 41 17.85 -8.03 -11.05
CA GLN A 41 16.84 -7.02 -11.38
C GLN A 41 16.45 -7.04 -12.86
N LEU A 42 17.42 -7.13 -13.77
CA LEU A 42 17.15 -7.17 -15.21
C LEU A 42 16.47 -8.48 -15.63
N ILE A 43 16.82 -9.62 -15.03
CA ILE A 43 16.15 -10.90 -15.25
C ILE A 43 14.69 -10.83 -14.75
N LEU A 44 14.46 -10.36 -13.53
CA LEU A 44 13.12 -10.21 -12.96
C LEU A 44 12.29 -9.22 -13.78
N GLY A 45 12.85 -8.08 -14.17
CA GLY A 45 12.23 -7.10 -15.05
C GLY A 45 11.84 -7.71 -16.40
N PHE A 46 12.74 -8.45 -17.05
CA PHE A 46 12.44 -9.17 -18.29
C PHE A 46 11.29 -10.17 -18.09
N MET A 47 11.31 -10.96 -17.00
CA MET A 47 10.25 -11.92 -16.72
C MET A 47 8.90 -11.22 -16.52
N VAL A 48 8.85 -10.15 -15.73
CA VAL A 48 7.62 -9.39 -15.42
C VAL A 48 7.06 -8.66 -16.64
N PHE A 49 7.90 -7.97 -17.40
CA PHE A 49 7.48 -7.04 -18.46
C PHE A 49 7.46 -7.63 -19.86
N GLN A 50 8.20 -8.72 -20.12
CA GLN A 50 8.37 -9.26 -21.47
C GLN A 50 7.97 -10.74 -21.60
N PHE A 51 8.20 -11.56 -20.57
CA PHE A 51 7.93 -13.01 -20.66
C PHE A 51 6.45 -13.37 -20.45
N GLU A 52 5.77 -13.75 -21.54
CA GLU A 52 4.32 -13.99 -21.58
C GLU A 52 3.78 -14.97 -20.49
N PRO A 53 4.43 -16.11 -20.19
CA PRO A 53 3.97 -17.00 -19.12
C PRO A 53 3.99 -16.34 -17.74
N THR A 54 4.95 -15.46 -17.48
CA THR A 54 5.03 -14.70 -16.21
C THR A 54 4.02 -13.56 -16.18
N LYS A 55 3.72 -12.90 -17.31
CA LYS A 55 2.59 -11.95 -17.39
C LYS A 55 1.26 -12.62 -17.05
N ALA A 56 0.99 -13.79 -17.63
CA ALA A 56 -0.22 -14.56 -17.35
C ALA A 56 -0.29 -15.02 -15.87
N ALA A 57 0.84 -15.46 -15.30
CA ALA A 57 0.92 -15.79 -13.88
C ALA A 57 0.71 -14.58 -12.97
N LEU A 58 1.23 -13.40 -13.35
CA LEU A 58 1.08 -12.15 -12.63
C LEU A 58 -0.35 -11.61 -12.70
N GLU A 59 -1.03 -11.75 -13.84
CA GLU A 59 -2.45 -11.43 -14.01
C GLU A 59 -3.31 -12.37 -13.15
N ALA A 60 -3.06 -13.69 -13.19
CA ALA A 60 -3.75 -14.66 -12.34
C ALA A 60 -3.54 -14.38 -10.84
N PHE A 61 -2.31 -14.03 -10.43
CA PHE A 61 -2.00 -13.65 -9.05
C PHE A 61 -2.65 -12.31 -8.65
N SER A 62 -2.69 -11.32 -9.55
CA SER A 62 -3.38 -10.05 -9.33
C SER A 62 -4.89 -10.26 -9.18
N ASN A 63 -5.48 -11.17 -9.96
CA ASN A 63 -6.88 -11.56 -9.84
C ASN A 63 -7.17 -12.28 -8.51
N LEU A 64 -6.29 -13.18 -8.07
CA LEU A 64 -6.39 -13.80 -6.75
C LEU A 64 -6.32 -12.75 -5.63
N LEU A 65 -5.35 -11.84 -5.66
CA LEU A 65 -5.24 -10.78 -4.65
C LEU A 65 -6.41 -9.78 -4.73
N ASN A 66 -7.01 -9.54 -5.89
CA ASN A 66 -8.26 -8.76 -5.99
C ASN A 66 -9.40 -9.42 -5.19
N VAL A 67 -9.55 -10.75 -5.23
CA VAL A 67 -10.54 -11.46 -4.38
C VAL A 67 -10.22 -11.29 -2.89
N VAL A 68 -8.93 -11.26 -2.52
CA VAL A 68 -8.48 -10.98 -1.14
C VAL A 68 -8.82 -9.53 -0.73
N PHE A 69 -8.72 -8.57 -1.66
CA PHE A 69 -9.18 -7.19 -1.46
C PHE A 69 -10.70 -7.09 -1.26
N ASP A 70 -11.47 -7.76 -2.11
CA ASP A 70 -12.94 -7.75 -2.02
C ASP A 70 -13.40 -8.38 -0.69
N ALA A 71 -12.73 -9.44 -0.22
CA ALA A 71 -12.98 -10.04 1.10
C ALA A 71 -12.66 -9.07 2.26
N ALA A 72 -11.58 -8.29 2.16
CA ALA A 72 -11.28 -7.24 3.13
C ALA A 72 -12.33 -6.12 3.12
N GLU A 73 -12.87 -5.78 1.94
CA GLU A 73 -13.94 -4.79 1.81
C GLU A 73 -15.26 -5.28 2.41
N GLU A 74 -15.64 -6.55 2.24
CA GLU A 74 -16.82 -7.12 2.91
C GLU A 74 -16.69 -7.10 4.44
N GLY A 75 -15.50 -7.39 4.98
CA GLY A 75 -15.21 -7.21 6.41
C GLY A 75 -15.37 -5.74 6.86
N ALA A 76 -14.89 -4.80 6.04
CA ALA A 76 -15.06 -3.36 6.30
C ALA A 76 -16.54 -2.93 6.27
N ARG A 77 -17.31 -3.40 5.27
CA ARG A 77 -18.74 -3.13 5.09
C ARG A 77 -19.57 -3.66 6.25
N PHE A 78 -19.19 -4.79 6.85
CA PHE A 78 -19.86 -5.32 8.06
C PHE A 78 -19.67 -4.40 9.28
N ILE A 79 -18.45 -3.90 9.52
CA ILE A 79 -18.14 -3.07 10.70
C ILE A 79 -18.58 -1.60 10.53
N PHE A 80 -18.34 -1.00 9.36
CA PHE A 80 -18.54 0.43 9.10
C PHE A 80 -19.77 0.75 8.23
N GLY A 81 -20.51 -0.27 7.80
CA GLY A 81 -21.67 -0.15 6.92
C GLY A 81 -21.32 0.13 5.46
N ARG A 82 -22.33 0.10 4.60
CA ARG A 82 -22.21 0.32 3.14
C ARG A 82 -21.93 1.78 2.75
N ASN A 83 -21.98 2.71 3.70
CA ASN A 83 -21.98 4.15 3.46
C ASN A 83 -20.72 4.85 3.98
N SER A 84 -19.53 4.37 3.60
CA SER A 84 -18.25 5.05 3.87
C SER A 84 -18.07 6.36 3.08
N TYR A 85 -19.16 6.92 2.54
CA TYR A 85 -19.19 8.14 1.73
C TYR A 85 -19.88 9.29 2.46
N MET A 86 -19.34 10.50 2.34
CA MET A 86 -19.95 11.73 2.81
C MET A 86 -20.54 12.52 1.64
N ILE A 87 -21.73 13.09 1.86
CA ILE A 87 -22.38 14.02 0.95
C ILE A 87 -21.96 15.44 1.36
N ALA A 88 -21.13 16.09 0.54
CA ALA A 88 -20.62 17.44 0.80
C ALA A 88 -21.17 18.46 -0.23
N PRO A 89 -21.66 19.64 0.19
CA PRO A 89 -21.98 20.73 -0.72
C PRO A 89 -20.73 21.25 -1.44
N LEU A 90 -20.88 21.75 -2.67
CA LEU A 90 -19.78 22.43 -3.35
C LEU A 90 -19.33 23.72 -2.62
N PRO A 91 -18.03 24.07 -2.68
CA PRO A 91 -17.55 25.41 -2.30
C PRO A 91 -18.27 26.51 -3.10
N ARG A 92 -18.62 27.61 -2.43
CA ARG A 92 -19.23 28.78 -3.08
C ARG A 92 -18.28 29.33 -4.16
N GLY A 93 -18.76 29.41 -5.40
CA GLY A 93 -18.00 29.90 -6.56
C GLY A 93 -17.42 28.82 -7.48
N ALA A 94 -17.61 27.54 -7.18
CA ALA A 94 -17.22 26.45 -8.09
C ALA A 94 -18.18 26.35 -9.29
N ASN A 95 -17.74 26.81 -10.46
CA ASN A 95 -18.48 26.67 -11.71
C ASN A 95 -18.17 25.32 -12.37
N ALA A 96 -19.22 24.55 -12.66
CA ALA A 96 -19.21 23.20 -13.27
C ALA A 96 -18.70 22.03 -12.41
N CYS A 97 -19.14 20.83 -12.82
CA CYS A 97 -18.82 19.51 -12.28
C CYS A 97 -17.33 19.10 -12.47
N ALA A 98 -16.38 19.93 -12.03
CA ALA A 98 -14.96 19.57 -12.06
C ALA A 98 -14.70 18.30 -11.23
N ALA A 99 -13.86 17.38 -11.72
CA ALA A 99 -13.40 16.23 -10.95
C ALA A 99 -12.75 16.70 -9.64
N PRO A 100 -12.95 16.03 -8.50
CA PRO A 100 -12.35 16.47 -7.24
C PRO A 100 -10.81 16.42 -7.35
N PRO A 101 -10.09 17.41 -6.80
CA PRO A 101 -8.62 17.48 -6.87
C PRO A 101 -7.90 16.42 -6.01
N ILE A 102 -8.65 15.49 -5.41
CA ILE A 102 -8.17 14.30 -4.72
C ILE A 102 -9.13 13.19 -5.16
N GLY A 103 -8.61 12.03 -5.57
CA GLY A 103 -9.37 10.91 -6.17
C GLY A 103 -10.34 10.17 -5.23
N LEU A 104 -10.90 10.87 -4.23
CA LEU A 104 -11.77 10.35 -3.19
C LEU A 104 -13.26 10.51 -3.48
N GLY A 105 -13.67 10.90 -4.69
CA GLY A 105 -15.11 11.09 -4.94
C GLY A 105 -15.58 11.03 -6.39
N GLN A 106 -16.80 10.52 -6.54
CA GLN A 106 -17.59 10.61 -7.77
C GLN A 106 -18.55 11.79 -7.65
N VAL A 107 -18.83 12.45 -8.78
CA VAL A 107 -19.97 13.36 -8.88
C VAL A 107 -21.15 12.54 -9.36
N ALA A 108 -22.27 12.57 -8.64
CA ALA A 108 -23.47 11.86 -9.08
C ALA A 108 -23.97 12.47 -10.39
N GLU A 109 -24.14 11.63 -11.42
CA GLU A 109 -24.72 12.07 -12.69
C GLU A 109 -26.09 12.71 -12.45
N GLY A 110 -26.27 13.94 -12.95
CA GLY A 110 -27.48 14.74 -12.73
C GLY A 110 -27.50 15.64 -11.49
N LEU A 111 -26.50 15.59 -10.60
CA LEU A 111 -26.51 16.38 -9.35
C LEU A 111 -25.23 17.21 -9.11
N CYS A 112 -24.94 18.19 -10.00
CA CYS A 112 -23.75 19.06 -9.91
C CYS A 112 -23.62 19.94 -8.64
N ALA A 113 -24.48 19.81 -7.62
CA ALA A 113 -24.37 20.53 -6.34
C ALA A 113 -23.72 19.72 -5.20
N VAL A 114 -23.54 18.40 -5.40
CA VAL A 114 -23.16 17.44 -4.36
C VAL A 114 -21.90 16.68 -4.76
N ARG A 115 -20.94 16.58 -3.84
CA ARG A 115 -19.83 15.62 -3.94
C ARG A 115 -20.09 14.43 -3.02
N ILE A 116 -19.91 13.23 -3.56
CA ILE A 116 -19.87 11.98 -2.80
C ILE A 116 -18.39 11.67 -2.55
N THR A 117 -17.93 11.82 -1.32
CA THR A 117 -16.51 11.66 -0.94
C THR A 117 -16.32 10.46 -0.02
N THR A 118 -15.57 9.45 -0.45
CA THR A 118 -15.19 8.30 0.38
C THR A 118 -14.25 8.73 1.51
N ILE A 119 -14.53 8.29 2.73
CA ILE A 119 -13.69 8.56 3.90
C ILE A 119 -12.45 7.65 3.81
N PHE A 120 -11.29 8.26 3.54
CA PHE A 120 -10.01 7.56 3.38
C PHE A 120 -9.76 6.52 4.47
N ALA A 121 -9.90 6.89 5.74
CA ALA A 121 -9.64 6.00 6.87
C ALA A 121 -10.52 4.73 6.85
N LEU A 122 -11.83 4.87 6.61
CA LEU A 122 -12.79 3.77 6.63
C LEU A 122 -12.66 2.84 5.40
N ASN A 123 -12.18 3.37 4.28
CA ASN A 123 -11.94 2.58 3.07
C ASN A 123 -10.58 1.86 3.06
N THR A 124 -9.62 2.34 3.86
CA THR A 124 -8.21 1.99 3.68
C THR A 124 -7.66 1.18 4.85
N PHE A 125 -7.92 1.60 6.09
CA PHE A 125 -7.37 0.92 7.27
C PHE A 125 -7.95 -0.48 7.53
N PRO A 126 -9.23 -0.80 7.20
CA PRO A 126 -9.72 -2.17 7.32
C PRO A 126 -8.94 -3.16 6.45
N ALA A 127 -8.47 -2.74 5.27
CA ALA A 127 -7.59 -3.57 4.44
C ALA A 127 -6.24 -3.80 5.14
N VAL A 128 -5.61 -2.78 5.73
CA VAL A 128 -4.35 -2.92 6.49
C VAL A 128 -4.52 -3.95 7.63
N ILE A 129 -5.62 -3.86 8.39
CA ILE A 129 -5.95 -4.81 9.47
C ILE A 129 -6.10 -6.23 8.93
N PHE A 130 -6.89 -6.42 7.87
CA PHE A 130 -7.14 -7.73 7.26
C PHE A 130 -5.87 -8.36 6.69
N PHE A 131 -5.07 -7.60 5.93
CA PHE A 131 -3.82 -8.10 5.35
C PHE A 131 -2.78 -8.44 6.42
N SER A 132 -2.75 -7.73 7.55
CA SER A 132 -1.84 -8.05 8.66
C SER A 132 -2.21 -9.39 9.32
N GLY A 133 -3.50 -9.64 9.56
CA GLY A 133 -3.98 -10.95 10.02
C GLY A 133 -3.74 -12.07 9.02
N LEU A 134 -3.96 -11.82 7.73
CA LEU A 134 -3.70 -12.79 6.66
C LEU A 134 -2.20 -13.14 6.55
N MET A 135 -1.30 -12.17 6.67
CA MET A 135 0.14 -12.44 6.61
C MET A 135 0.62 -13.24 7.82
N ALA A 136 0.17 -12.89 9.03
CA ALA A 136 0.48 -13.67 10.23
C ALA A 136 -0.03 -15.13 10.16
N LEU A 137 -1.21 -15.35 9.54
CA LEU A 137 -1.72 -16.69 9.23
C LEU A 137 -0.79 -17.45 8.25
N LEU A 138 -0.38 -16.81 7.16
CA LEU A 138 0.50 -17.40 6.15
C LEU A 138 1.93 -17.67 6.68
N GLU A 139 2.41 -16.86 7.63
CA GLU A 139 3.66 -17.10 8.37
C GLU A 139 3.53 -18.27 9.34
N ASN A 140 2.47 -18.35 10.14
CA ASN A 140 2.22 -19.44 11.08
C ASN A 140 2.19 -20.81 10.38
N ILE A 141 1.45 -20.89 9.26
CA ILE A 141 1.37 -22.08 8.39
C ILE A 141 2.72 -22.37 7.70
N GLY A 142 3.57 -21.36 7.52
CA GLY A 142 4.93 -21.49 6.97
C GLY A 142 5.04 -21.23 5.46
N VAL A 143 3.99 -20.72 4.81
CA VAL A 143 3.99 -20.39 3.37
C VAL A 143 5.00 -19.29 3.07
N ILE A 144 4.96 -18.19 3.83
CA ILE A 144 5.91 -17.07 3.68
C ILE A 144 7.34 -17.55 3.92
N LYS A 145 7.55 -18.39 4.95
CA LYS A 145 8.88 -18.92 5.28
C LYS A 145 9.54 -19.63 4.10
N VAL A 146 8.82 -20.52 3.40
CA VAL A 146 9.37 -21.23 2.23
C VAL A 146 9.82 -20.26 1.13
N ILE A 147 9.07 -19.18 0.92
CA ILE A 147 9.39 -18.18 -0.11
C ILE A 147 10.57 -17.30 0.33
N VAL A 148 10.60 -16.89 1.60
CA VAL A 148 11.69 -16.11 2.21
C VAL A 148 13.00 -16.88 2.23
N ASP A 149 12.98 -18.17 2.62
CA ASP A 149 14.16 -19.04 2.60
C ASP A 149 14.67 -19.25 1.15
N PHE A 150 13.76 -19.35 0.16
CA PHE A 150 14.11 -19.45 -1.27
C PHE A 150 14.82 -18.19 -1.80
N PHE A 151 14.25 -17.01 -1.58
CA PHE A 151 14.89 -15.75 -1.99
C PHE A 151 16.20 -15.50 -1.22
N GLY A 152 16.24 -15.83 0.07
CA GLY A 152 17.44 -15.70 0.89
C GLY A 152 18.58 -16.54 0.34
N TRP A 153 18.27 -17.77 -0.07
CA TRP A 153 19.23 -18.67 -0.70
C TRP A 153 19.72 -18.12 -2.05
N ILE A 154 18.84 -17.53 -2.87
CA ILE A 154 19.26 -16.87 -4.12
C ILE A 154 20.26 -15.74 -3.82
N PHE A 155 19.94 -14.84 -2.88
CA PHE A 155 20.78 -13.66 -2.62
C PHE A 155 22.11 -14.02 -1.93
N GLU A 156 22.11 -14.93 -0.96
CA GLU A 156 23.34 -15.50 -0.35
C GLU A 156 24.24 -16.10 -1.45
N ARG A 157 23.67 -16.99 -2.28
CA ARG A 157 24.44 -17.79 -3.22
C ARG A 157 25.00 -16.98 -4.39
N THR A 158 24.18 -16.09 -4.95
CA THR A 158 24.58 -15.25 -6.09
C THR A 158 25.49 -14.12 -5.65
N MET A 159 25.04 -13.29 -4.70
CA MET A 159 25.70 -12.04 -4.34
C MET A 159 26.81 -12.21 -3.28
N ARG A 160 26.92 -13.37 -2.60
CA ARG A 160 27.82 -13.62 -1.45
C ARG A 160 27.58 -12.66 -0.29
N LEU A 161 26.31 -12.42 0.00
CA LEU A 161 25.86 -11.72 1.20
C LEU A 161 25.94 -12.65 2.41
N SER A 162 25.88 -12.09 3.63
CA SER A 162 25.71 -12.91 4.82
C SER A 162 24.34 -13.60 4.80
N GLY A 163 24.23 -14.77 5.42
CA GLY A 163 22.96 -15.49 5.48
C GLY A 163 21.87 -14.69 6.20
N ALA A 164 22.23 -13.92 7.23
CA ALA A 164 21.27 -13.12 7.98
C ALA A 164 20.82 -11.86 7.23
N GLU A 165 21.71 -11.12 6.56
CA GLU A 165 21.27 -9.98 5.75
C GLU A 165 20.44 -10.45 4.54
N ALA A 166 20.79 -11.58 3.92
CA ALA A 166 20.04 -12.18 2.83
C ALA A 166 18.63 -12.64 3.26
N LEU A 167 18.51 -13.28 4.44
CA LEU A 167 17.23 -13.70 5.01
C LEU A 167 16.34 -12.51 5.37
N SER A 168 16.91 -11.49 6.03
CA SER A 168 16.17 -10.28 6.42
C SER A 168 15.76 -9.43 5.21
N GLY A 169 16.62 -9.31 4.19
CA GLY A 169 16.22 -8.71 2.92
C GLY A 169 15.09 -9.49 2.24
N SER A 170 15.10 -10.81 2.29
CA SER A 170 14.04 -11.63 1.70
C SER A 170 12.72 -11.53 2.45
N ALA A 171 12.75 -11.39 3.77
CA ALA A 171 11.55 -11.13 4.58
C ALA A 171 10.92 -9.76 4.24
N ASN A 172 11.74 -8.73 3.97
CA ASN A 172 11.31 -7.38 3.55
C ASN A 172 10.51 -7.33 2.22
N ILE A 173 10.39 -8.44 1.49
CA ILE A 173 9.48 -8.56 0.34
C ILE A 173 8.00 -8.51 0.80
N PHE A 174 7.70 -9.05 1.97
CA PHE A 174 6.35 -9.22 2.51
C PHE A 174 6.10 -8.31 3.71
N VAL A 175 7.01 -8.33 4.69
CA VAL A 175 6.88 -7.60 5.96
C VAL A 175 7.73 -6.34 6.00
N GLY A 176 7.54 -5.51 7.03
CA GLY A 176 8.31 -4.28 7.23
C GLY A 176 9.42 -4.48 8.25
N ILE A 177 9.35 -3.73 9.36
CA ILE A 177 10.30 -3.84 10.47
C ILE A 177 10.38 -5.25 11.08
N GLU A 178 9.35 -6.08 10.91
CA GLU A 178 9.38 -7.49 11.36
C GLU A 178 10.51 -8.28 10.66
N ALA A 179 10.94 -7.89 9.46
CA ALA A 179 12.08 -8.50 8.77
C ALA A 179 13.38 -8.46 9.57
N ALA A 180 13.57 -7.48 10.46
CA ALA A 180 14.71 -7.41 11.38
C ALA A 180 14.56 -8.39 12.56
N ILE A 181 13.32 -8.73 12.95
CA ILE A 181 13.02 -9.66 14.06
C ILE A 181 13.44 -11.09 13.68
N VAL A 182 13.24 -11.49 12.42
CA VAL A 182 13.67 -12.79 11.86
C VAL A 182 15.16 -13.08 12.12
N VAL A 183 15.99 -12.03 12.23
CA VAL A 183 17.44 -12.12 12.48
C VAL A 183 17.89 -11.47 13.79
N LYS A 184 16.95 -11.22 14.72
CA LYS A 184 17.20 -10.59 16.04
C LYS A 184 18.41 -11.15 16.80
N PRO A 185 18.69 -12.47 16.84
CA PRO A 185 19.87 -13.00 17.54
C PRO A 185 21.22 -12.56 16.95
N TYR A 186 21.24 -12.18 15.67
CA TYR A 186 22.44 -11.80 14.93
C TYR A 186 22.67 -10.29 14.94
N LEU A 187 21.60 -9.48 14.99
CA LEU A 187 21.65 -8.01 15.00
C LEU A 187 22.74 -7.39 15.92
N PRO A 188 22.99 -7.86 17.17
CA PRO A 188 24.03 -7.26 18.01
C PRO A 188 25.45 -7.41 17.44
N LYS A 189 25.71 -8.50 16.71
CA LYS A 189 27.03 -8.93 16.21
C LYS A 189 27.24 -8.64 14.72
N MET A 190 26.24 -8.06 14.05
CA MET A 190 26.33 -7.70 12.64
C MET A 190 27.31 -6.55 12.38
N THR A 191 27.96 -6.60 11.22
CA THR A 191 28.82 -5.52 10.73
C THR A 191 27.98 -4.27 10.42
N ARG A 192 28.62 -3.10 10.27
CA ARG A 192 27.91 -1.88 9.81
C ARG A 192 27.30 -2.04 8.41
N SER A 193 27.92 -2.82 7.54
CA SER A 193 27.43 -3.06 6.19
C SER A 193 26.16 -3.92 6.19
N GLU A 194 26.12 -4.99 6.99
CA GLU A 194 24.91 -5.81 7.21
C GLU A 194 23.76 -4.96 7.78
N LEU A 195 24.01 -4.16 8.82
CA LEU A 195 22.98 -3.29 9.41
C LEU A 195 22.49 -2.22 8.42
N CYS A 196 23.38 -1.66 7.60
CA CYS A 196 23.00 -0.72 6.53
C CYS A 196 22.12 -1.41 5.48
N ALA A 197 22.46 -2.64 5.08
CA ALA A 197 21.68 -3.42 4.13
C ALA A 197 20.27 -3.75 4.64
N ILE A 198 20.13 -4.17 5.90
CA ILE A 198 18.81 -4.45 6.51
C ILE A 198 17.95 -3.18 6.54
N LEU A 199 18.48 -2.07 7.06
CA LEU A 199 17.75 -0.80 7.09
C LEU A 199 17.39 -0.32 5.67
N ALA A 200 18.30 -0.44 4.71
CA ALA A 200 18.07 -0.07 3.33
C ALA A 200 16.94 -0.89 2.68
N CYS A 201 16.85 -2.19 2.96
CA CYS A 201 15.73 -3.02 2.55
C CYS A 201 14.40 -2.48 3.12
N CYS A 202 14.33 -2.18 4.43
CA CYS A 202 13.13 -1.61 5.05
C CYS A 202 12.69 -0.28 4.41
N PHE A 203 13.62 0.60 4.02
CA PHE A 203 13.30 1.84 3.31
C PHE A 203 12.97 1.64 1.82
N GLY A 204 13.60 0.67 1.16
CA GLY A 204 13.49 0.46 -0.28
C GLY A 204 12.29 -0.39 -0.72
N THR A 205 11.72 -1.21 0.17
CA THR A 205 10.49 -1.96 -0.10
C THR A 205 9.24 -1.28 0.48
N ALA A 206 8.08 -1.77 0.05
CA ALA A 206 6.80 -1.51 0.68
C ALA A 206 6.26 -2.80 1.31
N ALA A 207 5.80 -2.73 2.55
CA ALA A 207 5.17 -3.86 3.24
C ALA A 207 3.82 -4.21 2.58
N SER A 208 3.47 -5.49 2.57
CA SER A 208 2.24 -5.96 1.94
C SER A 208 0.97 -5.38 2.59
N SER A 209 1.01 -5.05 3.89
CA SER A 209 -0.12 -4.48 4.62
C SER A 209 -0.57 -3.11 4.12
N VAL A 210 0.34 -2.31 3.52
CA VAL A 210 0.00 -0.99 2.93
C VAL A 210 -0.19 -1.01 1.42
N LEU A 211 0.09 -2.14 0.76
CA LEU A 211 -0.06 -2.32 -0.69
C LEU A 211 -1.47 -1.95 -1.17
N ALA A 212 -2.46 -2.28 -0.34
CA ALA A 212 -3.87 -1.88 -0.44
C ALA A 212 -4.08 -0.41 -0.82
N ILE A 213 -3.34 0.48 -0.17
CA ILE A 213 -3.54 1.92 -0.24
C ILE A 213 -3.11 2.44 -1.62
N TYR A 214 -1.99 1.91 -2.11
CA TYR A 214 -1.39 2.29 -3.39
C TYR A 214 -2.17 1.73 -4.57
N VAL A 215 -2.67 0.50 -4.46
CA VAL A 215 -3.57 -0.10 -5.45
C VAL A 215 -4.86 0.70 -5.55
N ASN A 216 -5.52 1.03 -4.44
CA ASN A 216 -6.75 1.81 -4.46
C ASN A 216 -6.55 3.23 -5.03
N ALA A 217 -5.35 3.82 -4.91
CA ALA A 217 -5.03 5.11 -5.52
C ALA A 217 -4.83 5.07 -7.04
N LEU A 218 -4.47 3.90 -7.62
CA LEU A 218 -4.07 3.77 -9.03
C LEU A 218 -4.92 2.83 -9.88
N LYS A 219 -5.69 1.89 -9.30
CA LYS A 219 -6.45 0.85 -10.03
C LYS A 219 -7.43 1.41 -11.09
N ALA A 220 -7.85 2.67 -10.95
CA ALA A 220 -8.68 3.38 -11.94
C ALA A 220 -7.95 3.74 -13.25
N THR A 221 -6.63 3.96 -13.21
CA THR A 221 -5.80 4.32 -14.38
C THR A 221 -4.86 3.21 -14.80
N PHE A 222 -4.38 2.43 -13.83
CA PHE A 222 -3.47 1.32 -13.96
C PHE A 222 -4.11 0.05 -13.33
N PRO A 223 -5.07 -0.61 -13.99
CA PRO A 223 -5.71 -1.84 -13.49
C PRO A 223 -4.74 -2.92 -12.98
N ASN A 224 -3.61 -3.14 -13.66
CA ASN A 224 -2.61 -4.16 -13.30
C ASN A 224 -1.63 -3.74 -12.19
N ILE A 225 -1.79 -2.55 -11.59
CA ILE A 225 -0.82 -1.97 -10.63
C ILE A 225 -0.42 -2.92 -9.50
N LEU A 226 -1.34 -3.77 -9.04
CA LEU A 226 -1.11 -4.72 -7.94
C LEU A 226 0.04 -5.69 -8.24
N GLY A 227 0.03 -6.34 -9.41
CA GLY A 227 1.12 -7.21 -9.83
C GLY A 227 2.44 -6.44 -10.00
N HIS A 228 2.38 -5.22 -10.54
CA HIS A 228 3.55 -4.37 -10.68
C HIS A 228 4.18 -4.01 -9.33
N LEU A 229 3.40 -3.59 -8.34
CA LEU A 229 3.90 -3.25 -7.00
C LEU A 229 4.47 -4.47 -6.25
N VAL A 230 3.88 -5.67 -6.41
CA VAL A 230 4.48 -6.89 -5.84
C VAL A 230 5.83 -7.21 -6.51
N SER A 231 5.90 -7.10 -7.84
CA SER A 231 7.18 -7.28 -8.54
C SER A 231 8.22 -6.22 -8.14
N ALA A 232 7.78 -5.01 -7.80
CA ALA A 232 8.64 -3.93 -7.34
C ALA A 232 9.29 -4.27 -5.99
N SER A 233 8.53 -4.78 -5.01
CA SER A 233 9.10 -5.24 -3.74
C SER A 233 10.14 -6.36 -3.91
N ILE A 234 9.93 -7.30 -4.86
CA ILE A 234 10.91 -8.36 -5.15
C ILE A 234 12.18 -7.79 -5.80
N MET A 235 12.04 -6.87 -6.78
CA MET A 235 13.19 -6.24 -7.45
C MET A 235 13.94 -5.23 -6.55
N ALA A 236 13.27 -4.65 -5.55
CA ALA A 236 13.85 -3.69 -4.63
C ALA A 236 14.95 -4.30 -3.76
N ILE A 237 14.84 -5.58 -3.36
CA ILE A 237 15.84 -6.24 -2.50
C ILE A 237 17.25 -6.29 -3.13
N PRO A 238 17.46 -6.84 -4.34
CA PRO A 238 18.76 -6.76 -4.99
C PRO A 238 19.21 -5.32 -5.29
N ALA A 239 18.30 -4.38 -5.53
CA ALA A 239 18.65 -2.95 -5.67
C ALA A 239 19.22 -2.37 -4.36
N CYS A 240 18.55 -2.64 -3.23
CA CYS A 240 18.97 -2.26 -1.89
C CYS A 240 20.35 -2.84 -1.54
N PHE A 241 20.57 -4.14 -1.81
CA PHE A 241 21.88 -4.76 -1.58
C PHE A 241 23.00 -4.19 -2.46
N VAL A 242 22.74 -3.90 -3.74
CA VAL A 242 23.73 -3.24 -4.61
C VAL A 242 24.12 -1.89 -4.04
N LEU A 243 23.13 -1.05 -3.74
CA LEU A 243 23.37 0.33 -3.35
C LEU A 243 23.87 0.45 -1.89
N SER A 244 23.45 -0.42 -0.97
CA SER A 244 23.96 -0.47 0.40
C SER A 244 25.42 -0.91 0.45
N LYS A 245 25.78 -1.99 -0.26
CA LYS A 245 27.17 -2.47 -0.32
C LYS A 245 28.09 -1.53 -1.10
N ILE A 246 27.57 -0.69 -2.00
CA ILE A 246 28.35 0.42 -2.59
C ILE A 246 28.55 1.55 -1.55
N LEU A 247 27.49 1.98 -0.86
CA LEU A 247 27.54 3.14 0.03
C LEU A 247 28.29 2.86 1.34
N VAL A 248 28.09 1.68 1.92
CA VAL A 248 28.74 1.19 3.14
C VAL A 248 29.33 -0.20 2.82
N PRO A 249 30.53 -0.27 2.23
CA PRO A 249 31.15 -1.52 1.82
C PRO A 249 31.44 -2.46 2.99
N GLU A 250 31.50 -3.75 2.70
CA GLU A 250 31.86 -4.77 3.70
C GLU A 250 33.37 -4.73 3.98
N THR A 251 33.74 -4.45 5.23
CA THR A 251 35.14 -4.35 5.70
C THR A 251 35.52 -5.45 6.70
N GLU A 252 34.52 -6.14 7.26
CA GLU A 252 34.67 -7.18 8.28
C GLU A 252 34.19 -8.54 7.72
N VAL A 253 34.29 -9.61 8.51
CA VAL A 253 33.77 -10.94 8.13
C VAL A 253 32.45 -11.19 8.86
N PRO A 254 31.30 -11.26 8.16
CA PRO A 254 30.00 -11.49 8.80
C PRO A 254 29.92 -12.84 9.52
N VAL A 255 29.22 -12.85 10.67
CA VAL A 255 29.06 -14.05 11.52
C VAL A 255 28.30 -15.18 10.82
N THR A 256 27.45 -14.85 9.85
CA THR A 256 26.59 -15.80 9.13
C THR A 256 27.03 -16.06 7.68
N MET A 257 28.32 -15.92 7.38
CA MET A 257 28.86 -16.31 6.07
C MET A 257 28.74 -17.82 5.83
N GLY A 258 28.30 -18.21 4.63
CA GLY A 258 28.31 -19.61 4.17
C GLY A 258 26.99 -20.37 4.36
N GLY A 259 25.90 -19.71 4.75
CA GLY A 259 24.56 -20.29 4.69
C GLY A 259 23.52 -19.49 5.46
N LEU A 260 22.24 -19.68 5.11
CA LEU A 260 21.13 -19.06 5.84
C LEU A 260 21.07 -19.53 7.31
N PRO A 261 20.77 -18.63 8.26
CA PRO A 261 20.40 -18.99 9.62
C PRO A 261 19.26 -20.01 9.60
N LYS A 262 19.50 -21.17 10.22
CA LYS A 262 18.43 -22.13 10.49
C LYS A 262 17.79 -21.76 11.83
N GLU A 263 16.47 -21.63 11.84
CA GLU A 263 15.72 -21.72 13.09
C GLU A 263 15.93 -23.09 13.73
N PRO A 264 15.85 -23.21 15.07
CA PRO A 264 15.72 -24.51 15.71
C PRO A 264 14.53 -25.24 15.09
N SER A 265 14.77 -26.46 14.59
CA SER A 265 13.79 -27.19 13.81
C SER A 265 12.56 -27.55 14.63
N ARG A 266 11.37 -27.11 14.21
CA ARG A 266 10.06 -27.57 14.74
C ARG A 266 10.10 -29.10 14.93
N PRO A 267 9.96 -29.63 16.16
CA PRO A 267 9.86 -31.06 16.36
C PRO A 267 8.63 -31.60 15.61
N ARG A 268 8.85 -32.36 14.54
CA ARG A 268 7.78 -33.21 13.99
C ARG A 268 7.53 -34.26 15.07
N GLY A 269 6.36 -34.21 15.71
CA GLY A 269 5.97 -35.21 16.70
C GLY A 269 5.95 -36.59 16.05
N SER A 270 7.02 -37.36 16.22
CA SER A 270 7.03 -38.78 15.90
C SER A 270 6.07 -39.47 16.87
N ARG A 271 5.20 -40.31 16.30
CA ARG A 271 4.40 -41.25 17.09
C ARG A 271 5.28 -42.45 17.41
N ASP A 272 6.22 -42.28 18.32
CA ASP A 272 6.89 -43.41 18.95
C ASP A 272 6.38 -43.51 20.38
N ARG A 273 5.55 -44.53 20.60
CA ARG A 273 5.33 -45.08 21.93
C ARG A 273 6.45 -46.09 22.19
N ASP A 274 6.74 -46.28 23.47
CA ASP A 274 7.47 -47.40 24.09
C ASP A 274 8.95 -47.15 24.47
N ALA A 275 9.21 -47.35 25.78
CA ALA A 275 10.50 -47.40 26.48
C ALA A 275 11.33 -46.08 26.53
N VAL A 276 12.11 -45.79 27.58
CA VAL A 276 12.66 -46.62 28.66
C VAL A 276 12.48 -45.95 30.04
N GLU A 277 12.25 -46.79 31.04
CA GLU A 277 12.19 -46.51 32.48
C GLU A 277 13.59 -46.62 33.11
N GLU A 278 14.11 -45.59 33.79
CA GLU A 278 15.10 -45.81 34.88
C GLU A 278 15.21 -44.66 35.91
N ARG A 279 15.01 -45.04 37.18
CA ARG A 279 15.65 -44.59 38.44
C ARG A 279 16.29 -43.19 38.56
N VAL A 280 15.93 -42.49 39.65
CA VAL A 280 16.83 -42.30 40.82
C VAL A 280 16.00 -42.34 42.11
N GLU A 281 16.41 -43.15 43.09
CA GLU A 281 15.92 -43.11 44.47
C GLU A 281 16.81 -42.22 45.35
N GLY A 282 16.21 -41.55 46.34
CA GLY A 282 16.83 -41.25 47.64
C GLY A 282 17.68 -39.98 47.80
N SER A 283 17.19 -39.04 48.61
CA SER A 283 17.76 -38.77 49.95
C SER A 283 16.83 -37.86 50.77
N GLU A 284 16.87 -37.99 52.09
CA GLU A 284 15.84 -37.50 53.03
C GLU A 284 16.07 -36.08 53.60
N THR A 285 15.16 -35.68 54.50
CA THR A 285 15.21 -34.57 55.49
C THR A 285 14.76 -33.17 55.01
N GLY A 286 13.82 -32.49 55.67
CA GLY A 286 12.90 -32.90 56.77
C GLY A 286 12.20 -31.71 57.45
N LYS A 287 11.02 -31.96 58.08
CA LYS A 287 10.21 -31.03 58.90
C LYS A 287 9.54 -29.84 58.15
N SER A 288 8.35 -29.33 58.51
CA SER A 288 7.39 -29.67 59.58
C SER A 288 5.99 -29.10 59.24
N THR A 289 4.90 -29.83 59.60
CA THR A 289 3.57 -29.35 60.13
C THR A 289 2.95 -28.03 59.62
N THR A 290 1.69 -27.92 59.20
CA THR A 290 0.43 -28.52 59.75
C THR A 290 -0.71 -28.63 58.71
N GLU A 291 -1.61 -29.59 58.97
CA GLU A 291 -3.11 -29.61 58.86
C GLU A 291 -3.82 -28.28 58.45
N ASN A 292 -5.00 -28.26 57.77
CA ASN A 292 -6.04 -29.31 57.62
C ASN A 292 -7.02 -29.07 56.44
N SER A 293 -7.70 -30.16 55.98
CA SER A 293 -9.05 -30.26 55.35
C SER A 293 -9.61 -29.09 54.48
N HIS A 294 -10.05 -29.26 53.23
CA HIS A 294 -11.02 -30.26 52.75
C HIS A 294 -10.97 -30.42 51.20
N GLU A 295 -11.40 -31.59 50.73
CA GLU A 295 -11.62 -31.91 49.31
C GLU A 295 -12.87 -31.19 48.76
N ASP A 296 -12.84 -30.73 47.50
CA ASP A 296 -13.68 -31.35 46.45
C ASP A 296 -13.33 -30.90 45.02
N SER A 297 -13.76 -31.70 44.03
CA SER A 297 -13.84 -31.40 42.59
C SER A 297 -12.53 -31.21 41.80
N ALA A 298 -12.11 -32.29 41.12
CA ALA A 298 -11.04 -32.27 40.13
C ALA A 298 -11.48 -31.67 38.78
N GLU A 299 -10.60 -30.90 38.14
CA GLU A 299 -10.61 -30.73 36.69
C GLU A 299 -9.21 -30.99 36.12
N ASN A 300 -9.08 -32.13 35.43
CA ASN A 300 -7.81 -32.67 34.94
C ASN A 300 -7.39 -31.99 33.63
N SER A 301 -6.74 -30.82 33.74
CA SER A 301 -6.17 -30.14 32.58
C SER A 301 -4.78 -30.70 32.25
N HIS A 302 -4.71 -31.40 31.13
CA HIS A 302 -3.48 -32.03 30.63
C HIS A 302 -2.62 -30.96 29.92
N GLU A 303 -1.84 -30.19 30.69
CA GLU A 303 -0.91 -29.20 30.11
C GLU A 303 0.19 -29.89 29.28
N PRO A 304 0.39 -29.50 28.01
CA PRO A 304 1.47 -30.03 27.19
C PRO A 304 2.82 -29.42 27.63
N PRO A 305 3.96 -30.14 27.49
CA PRO A 305 5.26 -29.62 27.89
C PRO A 305 5.63 -28.34 27.14
N LEU A 306 6.01 -27.30 27.89
CA LEU A 306 6.35 -25.98 27.36
C LEU A 306 7.86 -25.88 27.09
N GLU A 307 8.24 -25.75 25.82
CA GLU A 307 9.62 -25.44 25.43
C GLU A 307 9.95 -23.98 25.77
N THR A 308 11.15 -23.73 26.30
CA THR A 308 11.63 -22.38 26.67
C THR A 308 12.94 -22.06 25.97
N VAL A 309 13.00 -20.89 25.32
CA VAL A 309 14.23 -20.29 24.80
C VAL A 309 14.23 -18.81 25.17
N GLY A 310 14.86 -18.48 26.30
CA GLY A 310 15.00 -17.10 26.77
C GLY A 310 13.73 -16.52 27.41
N SER A 311 13.40 -16.97 28.63
CA SER A 311 12.41 -16.40 29.56
C SER A 311 10.95 -16.23 29.11
N GLU A 312 10.62 -16.41 27.83
CA GLU A 312 9.24 -16.37 27.32
C GLU A 312 8.77 -17.78 26.92
N VAL A 313 7.54 -18.09 27.31
CA VAL A 313 6.86 -19.36 27.00
C VAL A 313 6.27 -19.26 25.60
N MET A 314 6.82 -20.01 24.63
CA MET A 314 6.18 -20.13 23.32
C MET A 314 5.01 -21.10 23.37
N GLN A 315 3.86 -20.59 23.83
CA GLN A 315 2.57 -21.25 23.63
C GLN A 315 2.34 -21.47 22.13
N ARG A 316 1.87 -22.66 21.73
CA ARG A 316 1.56 -22.95 20.32
C ARG A 316 0.40 -22.07 19.86
N VAL A 317 0.74 -20.94 19.23
CA VAL A 317 -0.21 -20.06 18.56
C VAL A 317 -0.89 -20.85 17.45
N SER A 318 -2.20 -21.10 17.56
CA SER A 318 -2.94 -21.77 16.49
C SER A 318 -2.99 -20.87 15.24
N PRO A 319 -3.26 -21.40 14.04
CA PRO A 319 -3.37 -20.57 12.84
C PRO A 319 -4.41 -19.45 13.00
N LEU A 320 -5.50 -19.71 13.73
CA LEU A 320 -6.52 -18.71 14.05
C LEU A 320 -6.00 -17.65 15.04
N ASP A 321 -5.30 -18.05 16.10
CA ASP A 321 -4.71 -17.10 17.05
C ASP A 321 -3.67 -16.20 16.36
N ALA A 322 -2.88 -16.76 15.43
CA ALA A 322 -1.92 -15.99 14.65
C ALA A 322 -2.63 -14.95 13.76
N ALA A 323 -3.74 -15.32 13.12
CA ALA A 323 -4.56 -14.38 12.36
C ALA A 323 -5.15 -13.26 13.23
N ILE A 324 -5.60 -13.59 14.45
CA ILE A 324 -6.14 -12.63 15.42
C ILE A 324 -5.05 -11.68 15.90
N LEU A 325 -3.88 -12.19 16.30
CA LEU A 325 -2.74 -11.38 16.73
C LEU A 325 -2.26 -10.45 15.61
N GLY A 326 -2.10 -10.97 14.39
CA GLY A 326 -1.73 -10.17 13.22
C GLY A 326 -2.76 -9.09 12.89
N ALA A 327 -4.07 -9.36 13.07
CA ALA A 327 -5.10 -8.35 12.89
C ALA A 327 -5.01 -7.24 13.97
N LEU A 328 -4.74 -7.61 15.23
CA LEU A 328 -4.54 -6.64 16.32
C LEU A 328 -3.28 -5.78 16.10
N ASP A 329 -2.20 -6.36 15.59
CA ASP A 329 -1.02 -5.59 15.18
C ASP A 329 -1.31 -4.70 13.97
N GLY A 330 -2.13 -5.17 13.02
CA GLY A 330 -2.68 -4.36 11.93
C GLY A 330 -3.52 -3.16 12.39
N VAL A 331 -4.23 -3.27 13.53
CA VAL A 331 -4.91 -2.13 14.17
C VAL A 331 -3.89 -1.12 14.69
N LYS A 332 -2.85 -1.58 15.41
CA LYS A 332 -1.77 -0.69 15.90
C LYS A 332 -1.10 0.03 14.73
N MET A 333 -0.73 -0.69 13.66
CA MET A 333 -0.17 -0.13 12.43
C MET A 333 -1.11 0.91 11.81
N SER A 334 -2.40 0.61 11.69
CA SER A 334 -3.39 1.53 11.10
C SER A 334 -3.52 2.84 11.89
N VAL A 335 -3.56 2.77 13.22
CA VAL A 335 -3.58 3.96 14.09
C VAL A 335 -2.28 4.74 13.98
N SER A 336 -1.12 4.08 13.93
CA SER A 336 0.18 4.73 13.71
C SER A 336 0.25 5.44 12.35
N ILE A 337 -0.21 4.80 11.27
CA ILE A 337 -0.28 5.40 9.93
C ILE A 337 -1.20 6.61 9.95
N ALA A 338 -2.38 6.52 10.58
CA ALA A 338 -3.31 7.65 10.70
C ALA A 338 -2.69 8.84 11.44
N ALA A 339 -2.05 8.60 12.59
CA ALA A 339 -1.40 9.63 13.39
C ALA A 339 -0.25 10.31 12.64
N VAL A 340 0.61 9.53 11.96
CA VAL A 340 1.71 10.04 11.14
C VAL A 340 1.18 10.86 9.96
N LEU A 341 0.16 10.39 9.24
CA LEU A 341 -0.42 11.14 8.12
C LEU A 341 -1.04 12.47 8.56
N ILE A 342 -1.78 12.49 9.68
CA ILE A 342 -2.36 13.72 10.23
C ILE A 342 -1.26 14.73 10.56
N LEU A 343 -0.21 14.29 11.26
CA LEU A 343 0.92 15.14 11.64
C LEU A 343 1.66 15.68 10.41
N ILE A 344 2.02 14.80 9.47
CA ILE A 344 2.84 15.14 8.30
C ILE A 344 2.07 16.02 7.32
N VAL A 345 0.82 15.70 6.98
CA VAL A 345 0.00 16.53 6.08
C VAL A 345 -0.30 17.88 6.73
N GLY A 346 -0.53 17.92 8.04
CA GLY A 346 -0.68 19.18 8.80
C GLY A 346 0.59 20.04 8.76
N LEU A 347 1.76 19.45 9.00
CA LEU A 347 3.03 20.16 8.96
C LEU A 347 3.36 20.67 7.55
N VAL A 348 3.13 19.86 6.52
CA VAL A 348 3.32 20.25 5.11
C VAL A 348 2.34 21.36 4.71
N TYR A 349 1.10 21.33 5.20
CA TYR A 349 0.17 22.45 5.02
C TYR A 349 0.68 23.74 5.68
N LEU A 350 1.19 23.69 6.93
CA LEU A 350 1.77 24.85 7.60
C LEU A 350 3.00 25.41 6.85
N LEU A 351 3.88 24.54 6.34
CA LEU A 351 5.00 24.96 5.51
C LEU A 351 4.53 25.60 4.20
N ASN A 352 3.53 25.02 3.53
CA ASN A 352 2.95 25.61 2.31
C ASN A 352 2.28 26.97 2.58
N GLN A 353 1.62 27.16 3.72
CA GLN A 353 1.10 28.47 4.14
C GLN A 353 2.22 29.47 4.43
N PHE A 354 3.34 29.04 5.01
CA PHE A 354 4.52 29.88 5.19
C PHE A 354 5.13 30.32 3.85
N PHE A 355 5.30 29.40 2.89
CA PHE A 355 5.72 29.74 1.53
C PHE A 355 4.73 30.69 0.82
N ALA A 356 3.43 30.46 0.96
CA ALA A 356 2.39 31.34 0.42
C ALA A 356 2.45 32.75 1.04
N PHE A 357 2.67 32.86 2.35
CA PHE A 357 2.89 34.13 3.03
C PHE A 357 4.12 34.87 2.48
N LEU A 358 5.26 34.18 2.33
CA LEU A 358 6.45 34.76 1.70
C LEU A 358 6.17 35.25 0.27
N GLY A 359 5.32 34.54 -0.48
CA GLY A 359 4.82 34.91 -1.80
C GLY A 359 4.00 36.21 -1.87
N THR A 360 3.52 36.73 -0.72
CA THR A 360 2.81 38.03 -0.64
C THR A 360 3.73 39.22 -0.41
N ILE A 361 5.01 39.00 -0.11
CA ILE A 361 5.95 40.07 0.26
C ILE A 361 6.38 40.86 -0.99
N SER A 362 5.77 42.03 -1.21
CA SER A 362 6.11 42.93 -2.33
C SER A 362 7.47 43.63 -2.19
N PHE A 363 8.14 43.53 -1.05
CA PHE A 363 9.46 44.12 -0.83
C PHE A 363 10.53 43.41 -1.69
N LEU A 364 11.31 44.19 -2.45
CA LEU A 364 12.41 43.71 -3.32
C LEU A 364 12.03 42.58 -4.30
N ASN A 365 10.77 42.49 -4.73
CA ASN A 365 10.23 41.40 -5.58
C ASN A 365 10.37 39.98 -4.97
N ILE A 366 10.60 39.88 -3.66
CA ILE A 366 10.81 38.60 -2.97
C ILE A 366 9.59 37.68 -3.10
N GLY A 367 8.38 38.23 -3.09
CA GLY A 367 7.14 37.49 -3.29
C GLY A 367 7.05 36.77 -4.64
N GLU A 368 7.56 37.36 -5.73
CA GLU A 368 7.57 36.69 -7.04
C GLU A 368 8.49 35.46 -7.04
N ILE A 369 9.60 35.51 -6.28
CA ILE A 369 10.49 34.36 -6.08
C ILE A 369 9.75 33.25 -5.35
N PHE A 370 9.07 33.55 -4.24
CA PHE A 370 8.38 32.53 -3.42
C PHE A 370 7.06 32.00 -4.00
N LYS A 371 6.50 32.63 -5.06
CA LYS A 371 5.47 32.00 -5.90
C LYS A 371 6.02 30.81 -6.69
N VAL A 372 7.30 30.82 -7.04
CA VAL A 372 7.99 29.72 -7.75
C VAL A 372 8.67 28.77 -6.76
N VAL A 373 9.35 29.32 -5.75
CA VAL A 373 10.04 28.55 -4.69
C VAL A 373 9.03 28.10 -3.64
N THR A 374 8.35 27.00 -3.93
CA THR A 374 7.45 26.29 -3.02
C THR A 374 8.12 25.01 -2.48
N LEU A 375 7.63 24.46 -1.37
CA LEU A 375 8.14 23.19 -0.82
C LEU A 375 8.10 22.06 -1.87
N ALA A 376 7.01 21.95 -2.61
CA ALA A 376 6.85 20.97 -3.68
C ALA A 376 7.89 21.15 -4.81
N ASN A 377 8.19 22.39 -5.20
CA ASN A 377 9.17 22.68 -6.24
C ASN A 377 10.62 22.50 -5.74
N ILE A 378 10.92 22.74 -4.45
CA ILE A 378 12.23 22.42 -3.85
C ILE A 378 12.46 20.91 -3.89
N LEU A 379 11.48 20.11 -3.49
CA LEU A 379 11.57 18.65 -3.54
C LEU A 379 11.63 18.14 -4.99
N GLY A 380 10.83 18.72 -5.89
CA GLY A 380 10.87 18.42 -7.32
C GLY A 380 12.22 18.74 -7.97
N PHE A 381 12.86 19.84 -7.57
CA PHE A 381 14.22 20.19 -8.02
C PHE A 381 15.26 19.20 -7.50
N LEU A 382 15.23 18.88 -6.21
CA LEU A 382 16.16 17.93 -5.58
C LEU A 382 16.10 16.54 -6.24
N PHE A 383 14.91 16.08 -6.62
CA PHE A 383 14.71 14.79 -7.28
C PHE A 383 14.80 14.83 -8.81
N TYR A 384 14.96 16.01 -9.43
CA TYR A 384 14.95 16.12 -10.89
C TYR A 384 16.08 15.33 -11.56
N PRO A 385 17.35 15.39 -11.09
CA PRO A 385 18.42 14.58 -11.66
C PRO A 385 18.15 13.07 -11.57
N LEU A 386 17.57 12.61 -10.46
CA LEU A 386 17.23 11.20 -10.27
C LEU A 386 16.07 10.79 -11.19
N THR A 387 15.07 11.65 -11.38
CA THR A 387 13.92 11.42 -12.26
C THR A 387 14.30 11.35 -13.73
N LEU A 388 15.33 12.11 -14.15
CA LEU A 388 15.87 12.00 -15.50
C LEU A 388 16.56 10.65 -15.76
N LEU A 389 17.25 10.09 -14.75
CA LEU A 389 17.92 8.79 -14.87
C LEU A 389 16.94 7.63 -15.08
N THR A 390 15.70 7.71 -14.57
CA THR A 390 14.72 6.63 -14.76
C THR A 390 14.16 6.55 -16.18
N GLY A 391 14.42 7.55 -17.04
CA GLY A 391 13.96 7.59 -18.42
C GLY A 391 12.46 7.90 -18.57
N VAL A 392 11.92 8.72 -17.67
CA VAL A 392 10.69 9.50 -17.91
C VAL A 392 10.88 10.33 -19.20
N ALA A 393 9.82 10.52 -19.98
CA ALA A 393 9.92 11.31 -21.21
C ALA A 393 10.27 12.77 -20.90
N VAL A 394 11.16 13.35 -21.71
CA VAL A 394 11.61 14.74 -21.57
C VAL A 394 11.42 15.44 -22.91
N ASP A 395 10.56 16.44 -22.93
CA ASP A 395 10.49 17.39 -24.03
C ASP A 395 11.64 18.40 -23.89
N LEU A 396 12.74 18.15 -24.59
CA LEU A 396 13.93 19.01 -24.56
C LEU A 396 13.62 20.44 -25.05
N GLY A 397 12.62 20.62 -25.91
CA GLY A 397 12.16 21.93 -26.37
C GLY A 397 11.50 22.73 -25.26
N LYS A 398 10.60 22.09 -24.49
CA LYS A 398 10.02 22.69 -23.27
C LYS A 398 11.08 22.94 -22.20
N LEU A 399 11.98 21.97 -21.97
CA LEU A 399 13.02 22.06 -20.95
C LEU A 399 13.94 23.27 -21.17
N LEU A 400 14.42 23.48 -22.40
CA LEU A 400 15.26 24.63 -22.76
C LEU A 400 14.51 25.98 -22.69
N GLN A 401 13.17 25.96 -22.74
CA GLN A 401 12.31 27.14 -22.59
C GLN A 401 11.84 27.35 -21.13
N GLY A 402 12.24 26.50 -20.19
CA GLY A 402 11.79 26.56 -18.80
C GLY A 402 10.30 26.21 -18.60
N ILE A 403 9.67 25.60 -19.60
CA ILE A 403 8.26 25.22 -19.56
C ILE A 403 8.12 23.88 -18.79
N PRO A 404 7.21 23.78 -17.81
CA PRO A 404 6.96 22.53 -17.10
C PRO A 404 6.52 21.42 -18.06
N ASP A 405 7.33 20.36 -18.11
CA ASP A 405 7.07 19.14 -18.88
C ASP A 405 6.62 18.00 -17.94
N GLU A 406 6.15 16.87 -18.48
CA GLU A 406 5.70 15.74 -17.64
C GLU A 406 6.82 15.20 -16.73
N SER A 407 8.08 15.31 -17.16
CA SER A 407 9.28 15.04 -16.35
C SER A 407 9.37 15.89 -15.07
N TRP A 408 9.00 17.18 -15.12
CA TRP A 408 8.97 18.03 -13.93
C TRP A 408 7.86 17.61 -12.97
N LYS A 409 6.66 17.35 -13.51
CA LYS A 409 5.50 16.89 -12.72
C LYS A 409 5.80 15.55 -12.03
N ALA A 410 6.41 14.61 -12.74
CA ALA A 410 6.89 13.34 -12.20
C ALA A 410 7.87 13.55 -11.05
N SER A 411 8.87 14.43 -11.24
CA SER A 411 9.87 14.72 -10.20
C SER A 411 9.28 15.34 -8.94
N VAL A 412 8.32 16.28 -9.09
CA VAL A 412 7.59 16.84 -7.95
C VAL A 412 6.81 15.74 -7.19
N ILE A 413 6.16 14.82 -7.90
CA ILE A 413 5.44 13.69 -7.27
C ILE A 413 6.41 12.78 -6.51
N ILE A 414 7.53 12.37 -7.13
CA ILE A 414 8.55 11.52 -6.50
C ILE A 414 9.16 12.23 -5.29
N GLY A 415 9.57 13.50 -5.43
CA GLY A 415 10.25 14.25 -4.37
C GLY A 415 9.35 14.53 -3.16
N ARG A 416 8.05 14.77 -3.37
CA ARG A 416 7.07 14.93 -2.27
C ARG A 416 7.08 13.75 -1.31
N ARG A 417 7.36 12.52 -1.78
CA ARG A 417 7.45 11.32 -0.93
C ARG A 417 8.36 11.51 0.27
N LEU A 418 9.51 12.18 0.09
CA LEU A 418 10.53 12.32 1.14
C LEU A 418 9.98 12.92 2.44
N LEU A 419 9.04 13.87 2.32
CA LEU A 419 8.36 14.49 3.46
C LEU A 419 6.96 13.93 3.68
N GLU A 420 6.16 13.74 2.62
CA GLU A 420 4.72 13.45 2.69
C GLU A 420 4.37 11.96 2.88
N THR A 421 5.37 11.07 2.92
CA THR A 421 5.23 9.61 2.76
C THR A 421 4.74 9.23 1.36
N ALA A 422 4.57 7.94 1.07
CA ALA A 422 4.16 7.48 -0.27
C ALA A 422 2.68 7.79 -0.62
N ILE A 423 1.78 7.91 0.36
CA ILE A 423 0.32 7.93 0.10
C ILE A 423 -0.14 9.18 -0.68
N PRO A 424 0.19 10.43 -0.28
CA PRO A 424 -0.21 11.61 -1.06
C PRO A 424 0.41 11.68 -2.47
N PRO A 425 1.69 11.29 -2.70
CA PRO A 425 2.23 11.09 -4.05
C PRO A 425 1.45 10.09 -4.91
N TYR A 426 1.06 8.92 -4.38
CA TYR A 426 0.24 7.96 -5.14
C TYR A 426 -1.12 8.54 -5.54
N GLN A 427 -1.75 9.33 -4.66
CA GLN A 427 -3.02 10.01 -4.97
C GLN A 427 -2.86 11.09 -6.04
N GLU A 428 -1.78 11.89 -5.98
CA GLU A 428 -1.48 12.90 -7.01
C GLU A 428 -1.10 12.25 -8.35
N LEU A 429 -0.42 11.10 -8.34
CA LEU A 429 -0.12 10.31 -9.53
C LEU A 429 -1.42 9.82 -10.21
N GLY A 430 -2.35 9.28 -9.44
CA GLY A 430 -3.67 8.88 -9.94
C GLY A 430 -4.45 10.05 -10.51
N ARG A 431 -4.48 11.20 -9.82
CA ARG A 431 -5.14 12.43 -10.28
C ARG A 431 -4.54 12.97 -11.58
N ALA A 432 -3.21 13.10 -11.65
CA ALA A 432 -2.50 13.60 -12.82
C ALA A 432 -2.66 12.65 -14.03
N SER A 433 -2.66 11.33 -13.78
CA SER A 433 -2.96 10.33 -14.81
C SER A 433 -4.39 10.44 -15.35
N LEU A 434 -5.40 10.58 -14.48
CA LEU A 434 -6.81 10.80 -14.90
C LEU A 434 -7.00 12.12 -15.67
N ALA A 435 -6.25 13.16 -15.32
CA ALA A 435 -6.27 14.45 -16.00
C ALA A 435 -5.54 14.45 -17.37
N GLY A 436 -4.84 13.37 -17.72
CA GLY A 436 -4.00 13.31 -18.92
C GLY A 436 -2.72 14.15 -18.83
N GLU A 437 -2.30 14.55 -17.63
CA GLU A 437 -1.07 15.32 -17.37
C GLU A 437 0.21 14.46 -17.56
N LEU A 438 0.09 13.13 -17.53
CA LEU A 438 1.20 12.18 -17.54
C LEU A 438 0.96 11.05 -18.57
N SER A 439 2.00 10.68 -19.31
CA SER A 439 1.97 9.54 -20.23
C SER A 439 1.94 8.20 -19.47
N PRO A 440 1.47 7.10 -20.09
CA PRO A 440 1.49 5.78 -19.45
C PRO A 440 2.90 5.36 -18.98
N ARG A 441 3.93 5.63 -19.78
CA ARG A 441 5.34 5.39 -19.40
C ARG A 441 5.69 6.10 -18.09
N THR A 442 5.32 7.37 -17.96
CA THR A 442 5.58 8.14 -16.74
C THR A 442 4.80 7.60 -15.54
N VAL A 443 3.53 7.21 -15.73
CA VAL A 443 2.72 6.61 -14.66
C VAL A 443 3.33 5.30 -14.15
N LEU A 444 3.83 4.46 -15.06
CA LEU A 444 4.54 3.22 -14.73
C LEU A 444 5.85 3.51 -13.97
N ILE A 445 6.72 4.37 -14.52
CA ILE A 445 8.01 4.67 -13.91
C ILE A 445 7.83 5.30 -12.52
N VAL A 446 6.89 6.23 -12.37
CA VAL A 446 6.63 6.88 -11.08
C VAL A 446 6.00 5.91 -10.07
N SER A 447 5.17 4.94 -10.48
CA SER A 447 4.65 3.95 -9.53
C SER A 447 5.76 3.07 -8.93
N TYR A 448 6.76 2.66 -9.73
CA TYR A 448 7.95 1.98 -9.20
C TYR A 448 8.86 2.92 -8.39
N ALA A 449 8.98 4.19 -8.77
CA ALA A 449 9.75 5.17 -8.00
C ALA A 449 9.14 5.45 -6.61
N LEU A 450 7.83 5.27 -6.46
CA LEU A 450 7.10 5.44 -5.20
C LEU A 450 6.94 4.14 -4.38
N SER A 451 7.31 2.97 -4.91
CA SER A 451 7.08 1.66 -4.26
C SER A 451 8.10 1.34 -3.16
N GLY A 452 8.23 2.23 -2.18
CA GLY A 452 9.02 1.99 -0.97
C GLY A 452 8.92 3.12 0.06
N PHE A 453 9.24 2.77 1.30
CA PHE A 453 9.13 3.62 2.49
C PHE A 453 10.26 4.66 2.69
N ALA A 454 10.96 5.06 1.63
CA ALA A 454 12.08 5.99 1.68
C ALA A 454 11.62 7.45 1.94
N HIS A 455 11.27 7.74 3.20
CA HIS A 455 10.83 9.06 3.67
C HIS A 455 11.17 9.30 5.15
N LEU A 456 11.20 10.57 5.58
CA LEU A 456 11.67 10.95 6.92
C LEU A 456 10.90 10.27 8.06
N ALA A 457 9.58 10.11 7.95
CA ALA A 457 8.79 9.44 8.98
C ALA A 457 9.21 7.97 9.22
N SER A 458 9.71 7.28 8.19
CA SER A 458 10.20 5.89 8.31
C SER A 458 11.52 5.78 9.08
N VAL A 459 12.28 6.88 9.23
CA VAL A 459 13.45 6.90 10.10
C VAL A 459 12.99 6.62 11.54
N GLY A 460 11.93 7.28 12.01
CA GLY A 460 11.35 7.01 13.33
C GLY A 460 10.90 5.55 13.51
N ILE A 461 10.36 4.93 12.45
CA ILE A 461 9.84 3.55 12.49
C ILE A 461 10.98 2.53 12.44
N PHE A 462 11.84 2.57 11.42
CA PHE A 462 12.87 1.55 11.21
C PHE A 462 14.09 1.76 12.09
N VAL A 463 14.64 2.97 12.15
CA VAL A 463 15.80 3.26 13.01
C VAL A 463 15.38 3.17 14.48
N GLY A 464 14.24 3.77 14.84
CA GLY A 464 13.69 3.64 16.20
C GLY A 464 13.34 2.20 16.58
N GLY A 465 12.71 1.45 15.69
CA GLY A 465 12.38 0.04 15.89
C GLY A 465 13.61 -0.85 16.04
N THR A 466 14.60 -0.73 15.17
CA THR A 466 15.87 -1.49 15.29
C THR A 466 16.63 -1.09 16.55
N ILE A 467 16.63 0.19 16.97
CA ILE A 467 17.19 0.62 18.26
C ILE A 467 16.45 -0.03 19.44
N ALA A 468 15.13 -0.18 19.38
CA ALA A 468 14.36 -0.87 20.42
C ALA A 468 14.68 -2.37 20.48
N LEU A 469 14.99 -3.01 19.35
CA LEU A 469 15.43 -4.41 19.29
C LEU A 469 16.86 -4.62 19.82
N ILE A 470 17.78 -3.67 19.56
CA ILE A 470 19.19 -3.73 19.99
C ILE A 470 19.70 -2.37 20.53
N PRO A 471 19.32 -1.99 21.78
CA PRO A 471 19.69 -0.69 22.36
C PRO A 471 21.20 -0.44 22.49
N SER A 472 22.01 -1.50 22.59
CA SER A 472 23.47 -1.42 22.68
C SER A 472 24.14 -0.86 21.42
N ARG A 473 23.50 -0.97 20.25
CA ARG A 473 24.02 -0.48 18.95
C ARG A 473 23.40 0.88 18.56
N ARG A 474 22.76 1.59 19.48
CA ARG A 474 21.95 2.79 19.21
C ARG A 474 22.64 3.83 18.32
N GLN A 475 23.92 4.10 18.59
CA GLN A 475 24.70 5.11 17.88
C GLN A 475 24.94 4.71 16.41
N ASP A 476 25.36 3.47 16.16
CA ASP A 476 25.55 2.92 14.81
C ASP A 476 24.26 2.99 13.99
N ILE A 477 23.15 2.49 14.54
CA ILE A 477 21.86 2.43 13.84
C ILE A 477 21.36 3.85 13.51
N SER A 478 21.53 4.80 14.45
CA SER A 478 21.12 6.20 14.24
C SER A 478 21.91 6.88 13.12
N GLU A 479 23.20 6.60 13.00
CA GLU A 479 24.05 7.15 11.94
C GLU A 479 23.79 6.47 10.58
N LEU A 480 23.70 5.13 10.58
CA LEU A 480 23.38 4.34 9.40
C LEU A 480 21.97 4.62 8.88
N GLY A 481 21.04 5.03 9.72
CA GLY A 481 19.66 5.34 9.35
C GLY A 481 19.53 6.36 8.20
N TRP A 482 20.34 7.42 8.22
CA TRP A 482 20.37 8.44 7.17
C TRP A 482 20.97 7.91 5.86
N LYS A 483 22.02 7.09 5.97
CA LYS A 483 22.67 6.42 4.83
C LYS A 483 21.69 5.42 4.20
N ALA A 484 21.02 4.61 5.00
CA ALA A 484 20.02 3.64 4.57
C ALA A 484 18.77 4.29 3.93
N LEU A 485 18.31 5.45 4.45
CA LEU A 485 17.24 6.24 3.80
C LEU A 485 17.66 6.70 2.40
N PHE A 486 18.90 7.17 2.24
CA PHE A 486 19.45 7.54 0.94
C PHE A 486 19.56 6.34 0.00
N VAL A 487 20.03 5.18 0.49
CA VAL A 487 20.06 3.92 -0.27
C VAL A 487 18.66 3.51 -0.73
N GLY A 488 17.66 3.46 0.16
CA GLY A 488 16.28 3.10 -0.19
C GLY A 488 15.66 4.07 -1.21
N THR A 489 16.02 5.35 -1.13
CA THR A 489 15.65 6.35 -2.14
C THR A 489 16.25 5.98 -3.51
N LEU A 490 17.56 5.73 -3.58
CA LEU A 490 18.22 5.32 -4.83
C LEU A 490 17.71 3.96 -5.35
N ALA A 491 17.37 3.01 -4.47
CA ALA A 491 16.89 1.69 -4.82
C ALA A 491 15.51 1.74 -5.49
N THR A 492 14.59 2.56 -4.97
CA THR A 492 13.29 2.79 -5.61
C THR A 492 13.43 3.52 -6.97
N MET A 493 14.42 4.40 -7.13
CA MET A 493 14.75 4.96 -8.45
C MET A 493 15.41 3.92 -9.38
N MET A 494 16.16 2.95 -8.85
CA MET A 494 16.80 1.90 -9.64
C MET A 494 15.76 0.93 -10.23
N ILE A 495 14.80 0.46 -9.42
CA ILE A 495 13.71 -0.39 -9.93
C ILE A 495 12.77 0.37 -10.88
N ALA A 496 12.58 1.68 -10.69
CA ALA A 496 11.89 2.54 -11.66
C ALA A 496 12.63 2.63 -12.99
N SER A 497 13.97 2.67 -12.94
CA SER A 497 14.82 2.57 -14.14
C SER A 497 14.67 1.19 -14.79
N VAL A 498 14.65 0.10 -14.03
CA VAL A 498 14.41 -1.26 -14.56
C VAL A 498 13.04 -1.36 -15.25
N ALA A 499 11.98 -0.80 -14.68
CA ALA A 499 10.68 -0.70 -15.34
C ALA A 499 10.75 0.10 -16.65
N GLY A 500 11.45 1.25 -16.64
CA GLY A 500 11.69 2.07 -17.83
C GLY A 500 12.54 1.39 -18.92
N VAL A 501 13.41 0.44 -18.57
CA VAL A 501 14.18 -0.39 -19.52
C VAL A 501 13.24 -1.32 -20.31
N PHE A 502 12.26 -1.94 -19.66
CA PHE A 502 11.41 -2.97 -20.27
C PHE A 502 10.04 -2.48 -20.77
N ASP A 503 9.64 -1.25 -20.44
CA ASP A 503 8.46 -0.59 -21.02
C ASP A 503 8.59 -0.50 -22.56
N ASP A 504 7.73 -1.23 -23.25
CA ASP A 504 7.61 -1.27 -24.72
C ASP A 504 6.52 -0.33 -25.27
N GLY A 505 5.84 0.42 -24.39
CA GLY A 505 4.70 1.27 -24.73
C GLY A 505 3.39 0.52 -24.97
N ASN A 506 3.34 -0.80 -24.74
CA ASN A 506 2.13 -1.60 -24.92
C ASN A 506 1.10 -1.29 -23.82
N PRO A 507 -0.13 -0.85 -24.16
CA PRO A 507 -1.19 -0.60 -23.17
C PRO A 507 -1.50 -1.79 -22.26
N SER A 508 -1.21 -3.03 -22.70
CA SER A 508 -1.36 -4.24 -21.87
C SER A 508 -0.52 -4.23 -20.59
N ILE A 509 0.58 -3.48 -20.51
CA ILE A 509 1.34 -3.31 -19.26
C ILE A 509 0.46 -2.66 -18.19
N MET A 510 -0.31 -1.63 -18.55
CA MET A 510 -1.29 -1.00 -17.64
C MET A 510 -2.45 -1.92 -17.25
N GLY A 511 -2.66 -2.99 -18.01
CA GLY A 511 -3.86 -3.81 -17.97
C GLY A 511 -4.98 -3.24 -18.83
N LYS A 512 -5.87 -4.13 -19.27
CA LYS A 512 -7.09 -3.72 -19.97
C LYS A 512 -7.94 -2.92 -18.98
N LYS A 513 -8.27 -1.66 -19.32
CA LYS A 513 -9.31 -0.93 -18.59
C LYS A 513 -10.56 -1.82 -18.53
N PRO A 514 -11.23 -1.93 -17.37
CA PRO A 514 -12.51 -2.64 -17.30
C PRO A 514 -13.38 -2.12 -18.44
N GLN A 515 -13.85 -3.02 -19.31
CA GLN A 515 -14.87 -2.64 -20.26
C GLN A 515 -16.02 -2.09 -19.43
N GLN A 516 -16.36 -0.82 -19.63
CA GLN A 516 -17.68 -0.37 -19.24
C GLN A 516 -18.63 -1.37 -19.89
N VAL A 517 -19.42 -2.07 -19.06
CA VAL A 517 -20.58 -2.77 -19.55
C VAL A 517 -21.52 -1.65 -20.00
N VAL A 518 -21.31 -1.18 -21.23
CA VAL A 518 -22.33 -0.47 -21.99
C VAL A 518 -23.52 -1.40 -21.88
N PRO A 519 -24.61 -1.00 -21.20
CA PRO A 519 -25.76 -1.87 -21.07
C PRO A 519 -26.17 -2.21 -22.50
N THR A 520 -26.00 -3.47 -22.89
CA THR A 520 -26.38 -3.95 -24.22
C THR A 520 -27.75 -3.41 -24.45
N SER A 521 -27.91 -2.56 -25.47
CA SER A 521 -29.15 -1.80 -25.66
C SER A 521 -30.25 -2.81 -25.93
N THR A 522 -30.95 -3.22 -24.88
CA THR A 522 -32.15 -4.03 -24.97
C THR A 522 -33.05 -3.24 -25.89
N PRO A 523 -33.37 -3.75 -27.09
CA PRO A 523 -34.17 -2.98 -28.02
C PRO A 523 -35.47 -2.65 -27.31
N SER A 524 -35.76 -1.35 -27.18
CA SER A 524 -37.02 -0.92 -26.59
C SER A 524 -38.14 -1.67 -27.29
N PRO A 525 -39.14 -2.22 -26.58
CA PRO A 525 -40.16 -3.04 -27.20
C PRO A 525 -40.84 -2.22 -28.30
N SER A 526 -40.55 -2.59 -29.55
CA SER A 526 -41.08 -1.90 -30.71
C SER A 526 -42.60 -1.99 -30.65
N LEU A 527 -43.25 -0.83 -30.54
CA LEU A 527 -44.69 -0.72 -30.73
C LEU A 527 -45.01 -1.19 -32.15
N LYS A 528 -45.49 -2.43 -32.26
CA LYS A 528 -45.91 -3.01 -33.54
C LYS A 528 -46.94 -2.08 -34.19
N PRO A 529 -46.73 -1.65 -35.44
CA PRO A 529 -47.79 -1.00 -36.20
C PRO A 529 -48.95 -1.98 -36.37
N THR A 530 -50.15 -1.56 -36.00
CA THR A 530 -51.38 -2.32 -36.27
C THR A 530 -51.63 -2.37 -37.77
N VAL A 531 -51.36 -3.51 -38.39
CA VAL A 531 -51.69 -3.75 -39.81
C VAL A 531 -53.17 -4.11 -39.92
N ALA A 532 -53.90 -3.38 -40.76
CA ALA A 532 -55.31 -3.62 -41.03
C ALA A 532 -55.53 -4.92 -41.82
N PRO A 533 -56.52 -5.77 -41.48
CA PRO A 533 -56.84 -6.96 -42.26
C PRO A 533 -57.65 -6.59 -43.51
N THR A 534 -57.21 -7.07 -44.68
CA THR A 534 -57.95 -6.94 -45.94
C THR A 534 -58.19 -8.32 -46.55
N SER A 535 -59.42 -8.83 -46.45
CA SER A 535 -60.10 -9.63 -47.50
C SER A 535 -61.44 -10.22 -47.01
N THR A 536 -62.55 -9.69 -47.52
CA THR A 536 -63.83 -10.41 -47.76
C THR A 536 -63.66 -11.41 -48.94
N PRO A 537 -64.61 -12.32 -49.27
CA PRO A 537 -66.04 -12.43 -48.91
C PRO A 537 -66.40 -13.78 -48.21
N THR A 538 -67.62 -14.11 -47.72
CA THR A 538 -68.96 -14.06 -48.36
C THR A 538 -70.09 -14.34 -47.31
N SER A 539 -71.35 -14.14 -47.72
CA SER A 539 -72.63 -14.66 -47.15
C SER A 539 -73.16 -14.19 -45.77
N LYS A 540 -74.03 -13.16 -45.82
CA LYS A 540 -75.48 -13.10 -45.43
C LYS A 540 -75.95 -13.59 -44.01
N PRO A 541 -77.14 -13.18 -43.51
CA PRO A 541 -77.19 -12.23 -42.38
C PRO A 541 -78.06 -12.68 -41.19
N THR A 542 -78.48 -11.68 -40.38
CA THR A 542 -79.55 -11.62 -39.34
C THR A 542 -79.14 -12.16 -37.95
N SER A 543 -79.60 -11.61 -36.81
CA SER A 543 -80.62 -10.55 -36.54
C SER A 543 -80.43 -9.86 -35.17
N VAL A 544 -80.85 -8.58 -35.03
CA VAL A 544 -81.55 -8.00 -33.82
C VAL A 544 -80.75 -7.92 -32.48
N SER A 545 -81.00 -7.04 -31.51
CA SER A 545 -81.31 -5.60 -31.47
C SER A 545 -81.06 -5.06 -30.03
N THR A 546 -80.80 -3.76 -29.87
CA THR A 546 -81.19 -2.88 -28.73
C THR A 546 -81.18 -3.42 -27.27
N THR A 547 -80.41 -2.80 -26.37
CA THR A 547 -80.88 -1.83 -25.31
C THR A 547 -79.82 -1.60 -24.21
N SER A 548 -79.86 -0.41 -23.60
CA SER A 548 -79.24 -0.06 -22.29
C SER A 548 -80.36 0.05 -21.23
N PRO A 549 -80.14 0.50 -19.98
CA PRO A 549 -78.99 0.42 -19.05
C PRO A 549 -79.42 -0.13 -17.64
N SER A 550 -78.59 0.04 -16.59
CA SER A 550 -78.97 0.48 -15.21
C SER A 550 -78.47 -0.36 -14.00
N ALA A 551 -78.39 0.35 -12.86
CA ALA A 551 -78.48 -0.08 -11.45
C ALA A 551 -77.24 -0.57 -10.64
N MET A 552 -77.14 0.03 -9.45
CA MET A 552 -76.32 -0.32 -8.27
C MET A 552 -76.96 -1.50 -7.48
N PRO A 553 -76.28 -2.18 -6.53
CA PRO A 553 -76.35 -1.69 -5.12
C PRO A 553 -75.17 -2.06 -4.16
N THR A 554 -75.08 -1.32 -3.06
CA THR A 554 -74.43 -1.66 -1.76
C THR A 554 -75.37 -2.57 -0.90
N PRO A 555 -75.02 -3.22 0.25
CA PRO A 555 -74.39 -2.60 1.46
C PRO A 555 -73.69 -3.50 2.54
N LYS A 556 -73.34 -2.85 3.69
CA LYS A 556 -73.07 -3.34 5.08
C LYS A 556 -71.63 -3.76 5.49
N SER A 557 -71.24 -3.75 6.78
CA SER A 557 -71.08 -2.62 7.77
C SER A 557 -70.92 -3.13 9.23
N THR A 558 -69.87 -2.70 9.96
CA THR A 558 -69.72 -2.51 11.45
C THR A 558 -68.25 -2.11 11.71
N SER A 559 -67.85 -0.92 12.23
CA SER A 559 -67.96 -0.33 13.59
C SER A 559 -67.18 -1.13 14.67
N THR A 560 -66.42 -0.59 15.64
CA THR A 560 -66.20 0.75 16.27
C THR A 560 -64.70 0.89 16.72
N GLY A 561 -64.10 2.03 17.16
CA GLY A 561 -64.44 3.46 17.13
C GLY A 561 -63.46 4.36 17.94
N LYS A 562 -63.09 5.55 17.38
CA LYS A 562 -62.90 6.92 17.99
C LYS A 562 -62.02 7.18 19.28
N PRO A 563 -61.60 8.45 19.59
CA PRO A 563 -60.83 9.44 18.79
C PRO A 563 -59.84 10.34 19.62
N ASN A 564 -59.10 11.26 18.96
CA ASN A 564 -58.68 12.64 19.37
C ASN A 564 -57.35 13.04 18.67
N ALA A 565 -56.97 14.30 18.44
CA ALA A 565 -57.67 15.54 18.04
C ALA A 565 -56.59 16.55 17.55
N SER A 566 -56.84 17.32 16.49
CA SER A 566 -55.92 18.36 15.92
C SER A 566 -56.19 19.76 16.54
N PRO A 567 -55.55 20.92 16.17
CA PRO A 567 -54.58 21.19 15.08
C PRO A 567 -53.42 22.22 15.36
N ASN A 568 -52.66 22.52 14.29
CA ASN A 568 -51.77 23.67 13.94
C ASN A 568 -52.16 25.08 14.50
N PRO A 569 -51.30 26.15 14.48
CA PRO A 569 -50.42 26.53 13.34
C PRO A 569 -49.10 27.34 13.55
N VAL A 570 -48.47 27.61 12.40
CA VAL A 570 -47.34 28.50 12.06
C VAL A 570 -47.48 29.97 12.52
N VAL A 571 -46.40 30.59 13.03
CA VAL A 571 -46.05 32.03 12.83
C VAL A 571 -44.52 32.21 12.82
N SER A 572 -43.99 32.99 11.88
CA SER A 572 -42.61 33.50 11.85
C SER A 572 -42.56 35.00 12.17
N PRO A 573 -41.43 35.51 12.68
CA PRO A 573 -41.00 36.85 12.23
C PRO A 573 -39.49 37.03 12.02
N SER A 574 -39.16 38.01 11.18
CA SER A 574 -37.85 38.66 11.02
C SER A 574 -38.06 40.18 11.10
N PRO A 575 -37.03 41.03 10.93
CA PRO A 575 -35.80 41.15 11.72
C PRO A 575 -35.72 42.56 12.39
N LYS A 576 -34.80 42.79 13.35
CA LYS A 576 -34.51 44.14 13.85
C LYS A 576 -33.02 44.44 14.12
N THR A 577 -32.49 45.34 13.28
CA THR A 577 -31.58 46.46 13.57
C THR A 577 -30.23 46.26 14.30
N LEU A 578 -29.18 46.75 13.62
CA LEU A 578 -27.83 47.12 14.13
C LEU A 578 -27.86 47.97 15.42
N PRO A 579 -26.76 47.96 16.21
CA PRO A 579 -25.79 49.06 16.07
C PRO A 579 -24.31 48.64 16.07
N SER A 580 -23.49 49.43 15.37
CA SER A 580 -22.04 49.62 15.63
C SER A 580 -21.86 50.90 16.48
N PRO A 581 -20.64 51.33 16.91
CA PRO A 581 -19.32 50.66 16.89
C PRO A 581 -18.56 50.76 18.24
N LYS A 582 -17.37 50.11 18.35
CA LYS A 582 -16.06 50.72 18.74
C LYS A 582 -15.02 49.69 19.22
N LEU A 583 -13.76 50.01 18.89
CA LEU A 583 -12.48 49.42 19.31
C LEU A 583 -12.17 48.02 18.73
#